data_AF-A0A6M2EHL1-F1
#
_entry.id   AF-A0A6M2EHL1-F1
#
_cell.length_a   1.000
_cell.length_b   1.000
_cell.length_c   1.000
_cell.angle_alpha   90.00
_cell.angle_beta   90.00
_cell.angle_gamma   90.00
#
_symmetry.space_group_name_H-M   'P 1'
#
loop_
_entity.id
_entity.type
_entity.pdbx_description
1 polymer ?
#
loop_
_entity_poly.entity_id
_entity_poly.type
_entity_poly.pdbx_seq_one_letter_code
_entity_poly.pdbx_strand_id
1 'polypeptide(L)'
;METSLRYGVDSKALKIHAKERFAIDSSTHLQVHGELDTRIGAPSYVSAMIRHFYPDLSACLGVGLQYDKHEKVRYFVRGKKGFPVTNNGLISFNVKGRCDVDKEFKQRNSKAAGEVSWSIYNFHREQDVRFRIGYEVITKVPYLQIRENNWTLNADMNGKWNVKFDL
;
A
#
# COMPACT_ATOMS: atom_id res chain seq x y z
N MET A 1 1.43 2.75 -16.58
CA MET A 1 2.59 2.50 -15.70
C MET A 1 2.74 3.55 -14.62
N GLU A 2 2.84 3.11 -13.37
CA GLU A 2 3.23 3.94 -12.22
C GLU A 2 4.61 3.51 -11.73
N THR A 3 5.53 4.47 -11.56
CA THR A 3 6.89 4.25 -11.09
C THR A 3 7.17 5.05 -9.82
N SER A 4 7.97 4.49 -8.92
CA SER A 4 8.33 5.19 -7.69
C SER A 4 9.70 4.76 -7.16
N LEU A 5 10.45 5.72 -6.62
CA LEU A 5 11.65 5.48 -5.83
C LEU A 5 11.27 5.28 -4.36
N ARG A 6 11.87 4.29 -3.68
CA ARG A 6 11.57 3.96 -2.28
C ARG A 6 12.83 3.79 -1.48
N TYR A 7 12.86 4.37 -0.28
CA TYR A 7 13.95 4.22 0.68
C TYR A 7 13.39 4.12 2.09
N GLY A 8 14.02 3.34 2.96
CA GLY A 8 13.57 3.19 4.33
C GLY A 8 14.48 2.33 5.19
N VAL A 9 14.17 2.29 6.48
CA VAL A 9 14.98 1.62 7.52
C VAL A 9 15.23 0.14 7.21
N ASP A 10 14.20 -0.55 6.75
CA ASP A 10 14.27 -2.00 6.51
C ASP A 10 15.19 -2.37 5.34
N SER A 11 15.18 -1.56 4.27
CA SER A 11 15.97 -1.83 3.06
C SER A 11 17.40 -1.33 3.14
N LYS A 12 17.65 -0.19 3.82
CA LYS A 12 18.92 0.57 3.79
C LYS A 12 19.51 0.75 2.37
N ALA A 13 18.67 0.68 1.35
CA ALA A 13 19.01 0.76 -0.06
C ALA A 13 17.84 1.39 -0.81
N LEU A 14 18.16 2.15 -1.86
CA LEU A 14 17.15 2.69 -2.76
C LEU A 14 16.53 1.53 -3.57
N LYS A 15 15.22 1.57 -3.73
CA LYS A 15 14.49 0.61 -4.55
C LYS A 15 13.71 1.33 -5.64
N ILE A 16 13.79 0.79 -6.85
CA ILE A 16 12.98 1.23 -7.98
C ILE A 16 11.77 0.31 -8.04
N HIS A 17 10.58 0.86 -7.83
CA HIS A 17 9.33 0.12 -7.87
C HIS A 17 8.52 0.52 -9.10
N ALA A 18 8.10 -0.46 -9.88
CA ALA A 18 7.20 -0.28 -11.03
C ALA A 18 5.91 -1.06 -10.83
N LYS A 19 4.79 -0.49 -11.26
CA LYS A 19 3.46 -1.06 -11.07
C LYS A 19 2.57 -0.73 -12.26
N GLU A 20 1.96 -1.78 -12.80
CA GLU A 20 0.99 -1.70 -13.89
C GLU A 20 -0.36 -2.23 -13.44
N ARG A 21 -1.43 -1.69 -14.03
CA ARG A 21 -2.79 -2.20 -13.86
C ARG A 21 -3.38 -2.48 -15.23
N PHE A 22 -3.84 -3.70 -15.44
CA PHE A 22 -4.56 -4.12 -16.63
C PHE A 22 -6.02 -4.33 -16.26
N ALA A 23 -6.93 -3.68 -16.98
CA ALA A 23 -8.37 -3.90 -16.78
C ALA A 23 -8.73 -5.29 -17.34
N ILE A 24 -9.38 -6.12 -16.52
CA ILE A 24 -10.02 -7.36 -16.96
C ILE A 24 -11.47 -7.05 -17.35
N ASP A 25 -12.14 -6.26 -16.51
CA ASP A 25 -13.47 -5.72 -16.74
C ASP A 25 -13.59 -4.32 -16.07
N SER A 26 -14.79 -3.75 -16.01
CA SER A 26 -15.04 -2.42 -15.43
C SER A 26 -14.70 -2.29 -13.94
N SER A 27 -14.78 -3.37 -13.17
CA SER A 27 -14.58 -3.39 -11.72
C SER A 27 -13.41 -4.28 -11.28
N THR A 28 -12.84 -5.09 -12.18
CA THR A 28 -11.76 -6.03 -11.90
C THR A 28 -10.49 -5.65 -12.66
N HIS A 29 -9.39 -5.55 -11.93
CA HIS A 29 -8.08 -5.21 -12.48
C HIS A 29 -7.03 -6.24 -12.07
N LEU A 30 -6.18 -6.64 -13.01
CA LEU A 30 -4.93 -7.32 -12.73
C LEU A 30 -3.85 -6.27 -12.42
N GLN A 31 -3.33 -6.28 -11.21
CA GLN A 31 -2.25 -5.42 -10.78
C GLN A 31 -0.96 -6.22 -10.69
N VAL A 32 0.06 -5.81 -11.45
CA VAL A 32 1.40 -6.39 -11.42
C VAL A 32 2.39 -5.33 -10.94
N HIS A 33 3.28 -5.67 -10.02
CA HIS A 33 4.35 -4.77 -9.61
C HIS A 33 5.63 -5.53 -9.26
N GLY A 34 6.76 -4.85 -9.44
CA GLY A 34 8.08 -5.36 -9.12
C GLY A 34 8.94 -4.29 -8.47
N GLU A 35 9.96 -4.72 -7.73
CA GLU A 35 10.98 -3.87 -7.12
C GLU A 35 12.38 -4.33 -7.49
N LEU A 36 13.21 -3.41 -7.95
CA LEU A 36 14.65 -3.60 -8.15
C LEU A 36 15.41 -2.95 -6.98
N ASP A 37 16.32 -3.71 -6.36
CA ASP A 37 17.18 -3.23 -5.28
C ASP A 37 18.49 -2.72 -5.87
N THR A 38 18.77 -1.42 -5.73
CA THR A 38 19.93 -0.78 -6.36
C THR A 38 21.25 -1.16 -5.70
N ARG A 39 21.25 -1.71 -4.48
CA ARG A 39 22.48 -2.16 -3.80
C ARG A 39 23.06 -3.41 -4.46
N ILE A 40 22.20 -4.30 -4.95
CA ILE A 40 22.58 -5.57 -5.59
C ILE A 40 22.42 -5.55 -7.11
N GLY A 41 21.73 -4.55 -7.65
CA GLY A 41 21.45 -4.45 -9.09
C GLY A 41 20.51 -5.53 -9.62
N ALA A 42 19.63 -6.08 -8.77
CA ALA A 42 18.78 -7.22 -9.12
C ALA A 42 17.33 -7.05 -8.61
N PRO A 43 16.35 -7.72 -9.23
CA PRO A 43 14.98 -7.78 -8.72
C PRO A 43 14.94 -8.35 -7.31
N SER A 44 14.24 -7.67 -6.41
CA SER A 44 14.09 -8.06 -5.01
C SER A 44 12.69 -8.58 -4.67
N TYR A 45 11.69 -8.18 -5.45
CA TYR A 45 10.29 -8.48 -5.18
C TYR A 45 9.46 -8.41 -6.47
N VAL A 46 8.53 -9.35 -6.65
CA VAL A 46 7.52 -9.32 -7.71
C VAL A 46 6.18 -9.76 -7.12
N SER A 47 5.09 -9.11 -7.48
CA SER A 47 3.75 -9.49 -7.05
C SER A 47 2.70 -9.20 -8.10
N ALA A 48 1.79 -10.15 -8.26
CA ALA A 48 0.60 -10.05 -9.10
C ALA A 48 -0.64 -10.24 -8.23
N MET A 49 -1.68 -9.47 -8.49
CA MET A 49 -2.93 -9.51 -7.72
C MET A 49 -4.10 -9.18 -8.63
N ILE A 50 -5.14 -10.02 -8.60
CA ILE A 50 -6.44 -9.67 -9.14
C ILE A 50 -7.19 -8.90 -8.06
N ARG A 51 -7.73 -7.74 -8.42
CA ARG A 51 -8.45 -6.87 -7.50
C ARG A 51 -9.79 -6.46 -8.08
N HIS A 52 -10.84 -6.79 -7.35
CA HIS A 52 -12.21 -6.41 -7.65
C HIS A 52 -12.63 -5.23 -6.77
N PHE A 53 -13.24 -4.23 -7.38
CA PHE A 53 -13.76 -3.03 -6.73
C PHE A 53 -15.29 -3.11 -6.66
N TYR A 54 -15.85 -2.77 -5.51
CA TYR A 54 -17.29 -2.62 -5.29
C TYR A 54 -17.55 -1.12 -5.06
N PRO A 55 -17.82 -0.34 -6.13
CA PRO A 55 -17.95 1.11 -6.02
C PRO A 55 -19.04 1.53 -5.04
N ASP A 56 -20.21 0.88 -5.10
CA ASP A 56 -21.37 1.19 -4.26
C ASP A 56 -21.10 0.98 -2.77
N LEU A 57 -20.17 0.08 -2.43
CA LEU A 57 -19.79 -0.23 -1.06
C LEU A 57 -18.52 0.50 -0.61
N SER A 58 -17.90 1.29 -1.50
CA SER A 58 -16.56 1.87 -1.30
C SER A 58 -15.54 0.83 -0.82
N ALA A 59 -15.66 -0.39 -1.35
CA ALA A 59 -14.90 -1.55 -0.91
C ALA A 59 -14.11 -2.17 -2.06
N CYS A 60 -13.05 -2.91 -1.72
CA CYS A 60 -12.35 -3.74 -2.68
C CYS A 60 -11.81 -5.00 -2.01
N LEU A 61 -11.78 -6.08 -2.79
CA LEU A 61 -11.16 -7.34 -2.43
C LEU A 61 -10.10 -7.67 -3.47
N GLY A 62 -8.97 -8.20 -3.03
CA GLY A 62 -7.93 -8.65 -3.93
C GLY A 62 -7.30 -9.94 -3.44
N VAL A 63 -6.93 -10.79 -4.40
CA VAL A 63 -6.22 -12.03 -4.17
C VAL A 63 -4.99 -12.01 -5.06
N GLY A 64 -3.84 -12.36 -4.49
CA GLY A 64 -2.59 -12.25 -5.22
C GLY A 64 -1.53 -13.21 -4.73
N LEU A 65 -0.44 -13.22 -5.49
CA LEU A 65 0.79 -13.92 -5.20
C LEU A 65 1.94 -12.92 -5.16
N GLN A 66 2.92 -13.21 -4.33
CA GLN A 66 4.16 -12.46 -4.27
C GLN A 66 5.35 -13.42 -4.18
N TYR A 67 6.42 -13.04 -4.85
CA TYR A 67 7.71 -13.68 -4.86
C TYR A 67 8.75 -12.69 -4.31
N ASP A 68 9.56 -13.17 -3.38
CA ASP A 68 10.60 -12.40 -2.70
C ASP A 68 11.93 -13.13 -2.91
N LYS A 69 13.04 -12.38 -2.96
CA LYS A 69 14.42 -12.86 -3.17
C LYS A 69 14.82 -14.08 -2.34
N HIS A 70 14.16 -14.32 -1.20
CA HIS A 70 14.36 -15.50 -0.36
C HIS A 70 13.56 -16.75 -0.83
N GLU A 71 13.15 -16.80 -2.11
CA GLU A 71 12.43 -17.89 -2.80
C GLU A 71 11.08 -18.33 -2.19
N LYS A 72 10.49 -17.47 -1.37
CA LYS A 72 9.22 -17.72 -0.69
C LYS A 72 8.06 -17.12 -1.48
N VAL A 73 7.51 -17.91 -2.41
CA VAL A 73 6.17 -17.67 -2.96
C VAL A 73 5.19 -17.61 -1.80
N ARG A 74 4.40 -16.55 -1.77
CA ARG A 74 3.35 -16.32 -0.78
C ARG A 74 2.07 -15.94 -1.49
N TYR A 75 0.96 -16.46 -0.99
CA TYR A 75 -0.37 -16.07 -1.41
C TYR A 75 -0.91 -15.06 -0.42
N PHE A 76 -1.76 -14.15 -0.88
CA PHE A 76 -2.38 -13.20 0.01
C PHE A 76 -3.76 -12.80 -0.44
N VAL A 77 -4.59 -12.50 0.56
CA VAL A 77 -5.91 -11.89 0.38
C VAL A 77 -5.86 -10.52 1.04
N ARG A 78 -6.42 -9.51 0.37
CA ARG A 78 -6.48 -8.13 0.86
C ARG A 78 -7.88 -7.58 0.73
N GLY A 79 -8.42 -7.04 1.82
CA GLY A 79 -9.65 -6.28 1.86
C GLY A 79 -9.38 -4.81 2.19
N LYS A 80 -10.14 -3.90 1.58
CA LYS A 80 -10.23 -2.51 2.04
C LYS A 80 -11.66 -2.03 1.92
N LYS A 81 -12.13 -1.27 2.91
CA LYS A 81 -13.38 -0.52 2.86
C LYS A 81 -13.16 0.92 3.33
N GLY A 82 -13.70 1.88 2.60
CA GLY A 82 -13.72 3.29 2.97
C GLY A 82 -15.10 3.71 3.46
N PHE A 83 -15.12 4.62 4.41
CA PHE A 83 -16.30 5.30 4.94
C PHE A 83 -16.04 6.81 4.86
N PRO A 84 -16.84 7.56 4.09
CA PRO A 84 -16.74 9.02 4.11
C PRO A 84 -17.18 9.52 5.50
N VAL A 85 -16.34 10.35 6.13
CA VAL A 85 -16.67 10.99 7.42
C VAL A 85 -17.36 12.32 7.17
N THR A 86 -16.97 13.01 6.09
CA THR A 86 -17.54 14.29 5.66
C THR A 86 -18.21 14.16 4.30
N ASN A 87 -19.26 14.95 4.05
CA ASN A 87 -19.99 14.96 2.77
C ASN A 87 -19.12 15.37 1.57
N ASN A 88 -18.06 16.14 1.81
CA ASN A 88 -17.10 16.55 0.78
C ASN A 88 -15.99 15.52 0.53
N GLY A 89 -15.96 14.39 1.25
CA GLY A 89 -14.99 13.31 1.06
C GLY A 89 -13.54 13.64 1.46
N LEU A 90 -13.28 14.84 1.99
CA LEU A 90 -11.94 15.27 2.41
C LEU A 90 -11.43 14.47 3.60
N ILE A 91 -12.34 14.04 4.48
CA ILE A 91 -12.04 13.16 5.60
C ILE A 91 -12.69 11.81 5.35
N SER A 92 -11.89 10.75 5.40
CA SER A 92 -12.35 9.37 5.24
C SER A 92 -11.75 8.47 6.30
N PHE A 93 -12.58 7.57 6.82
CA PHE A 93 -12.13 6.45 7.64
C PHE A 93 -11.99 5.23 6.73
N ASN A 94 -10.88 4.52 6.81
CA ASN A 94 -10.65 3.33 6.00
C ASN A 94 -10.27 2.16 6.90
N VAL A 95 -10.87 1.01 6.62
CA VAL A 95 -10.52 -0.27 7.24
C VAL A 95 -9.78 -1.09 6.20
N LYS A 96 -8.64 -1.67 6.57
CA LYS A 96 -7.82 -2.52 5.72
C LYS A 96 -7.51 -3.84 6.42
N GLY A 97 -7.63 -4.93 5.69
CA GLY A 97 -7.23 -6.26 6.13
C GLY A 97 -6.31 -6.90 5.08
N ARG A 98 -5.33 -7.68 5.54
CA ARG A 98 -4.49 -8.51 4.70
C ARG A 98 -4.15 -9.80 5.43
N CYS A 99 -4.28 -10.93 4.75
CA CYS A 99 -3.86 -12.24 5.24
C CYS A 99 -2.85 -12.81 4.24
N ASP A 100 -1.65 -13.14 4.72
CA ASP A 100 -0.57 -13.75 3.94
C ASP A 100 -0.38 -15.21 4.38
N VAL A 101 -0.31 -16.08 3.38
CA VAL A 101 -0.20 -17.53 3.52
C VAL A 101 1.02 -18.00 2.72
N ASP A 102 1.73 -19.02 3.22
CA ASP A 102 2.87 -19.60 2.52
C ASP A 102 2.47 -20.64 1.45
N LYS A 103 3.47 -21.32 0.87
CA LYS A 103 3.29 -22.35 -0.17
C LYS A 103 2.47 -23.56 0.33
N GLU A 104 2.51 -23.85 1.62
CA GLU A 104 1.82 -24.98 2.26
C GLU A 104 0.42 -24.59 2.76
N PHE A 105 -0.05 -23.39 2.39
CA PHE A 105 -1.30 -22.81 2.87
C PHE A 105 -1.34 -22.58 4.40
N LYS A 106 -0.18 -22.48 5.06
CA LYS A 106 -0.11 -22.11 6.48
C LYS A 106 -0.12 -20.60 6.61
N GLN A 107 -1.03 -20.10 7.46
CA GLN A 107 -1.15 -18.68 7.75
C GLN A 107 0.13 -18.19 8.43
N ARG A 108 0.78 -17.21 7.83
CA ARG A 108 2.04 -16.67 8.34
C ARG A 108 1.86 -15.32 9.01
N ASN A 109 1.14 -14.42 8.35
CA ASN A 109 0.96 -13.05 8.82
C ASN A 109 -0.46 -12.59 8.51
N SER A 110 -1.08 -11.95 9.50
CA SER A 110 -2.32 -11.19 9.30
C SER A 110 -2.11 -9.77 9.74
N LYS A 111 -2.68 -8.83 8.98
CA LYS A 111 -2.65 -7.40 9.26
C LYS A 111 -4.07 -6.86 9.19
N ALA A 112 -4.44 -6.08 10.18
CA ALA A 112 -5.69 -5.35 10.20
C ALA A 112 -5.40 -3.94 10.70
N ALA A 113 -5.91 -2.93 10.00
CA ALA A 113 -5.69 -1.55 10.38
C ALA A 113 -6.93 -0.69 10.11
N GLY A 114 -7.20 0.25 11.02
CA GLY A 114 -8.09 1.38 10.80
C GLY A 114 -7.26 2.64 10.58
N GLU A 115 -7.62 3.46 9.59
CA GLU A 115 -6.92 4.70 9.28
C GLU A 115 -7.92 5.84 9.02
N VAL A 116 -7.65 7.02 9.59
CA VAL A 116 -8.32 8.27 9.22
C VAL A 116 -7.40 8.99 8.24
N SER A 117 -7.94 9.40 7.11
CA SER A 117 -7.24 10.15 6.08
C SER A 117 -7.91 11.50 5.90
N TRP A 118 -7.12 12.57 5.95
CA TRP A 118 -7.53 13.94 5.71
C TRP A 118 -6.74 14.50 4.53
N SER A 119 -7.44 14.90 3.46
CA SER A 119 -6.85 15.56 2.30
C SER A 119 -7.16 17.05 2.32
N ILE A 120 -6.13 17.87 2.15
CA ILE A 120 -6.19 19.32 2.05
C ILE A 120 -5.68 19.69 0.67
N TYR A 121 -6.57 20.21 -0.16
CA TYR A 121 -6.26 20.65 -1.52
C TYR A 121 -5.85 22.11 -1.52
N ASN A 122 -4.90 22.48 -2.38
CA ASN A 122 -4.41 23.87 -2.50
C ASN A 122 -3.96 24.47 -1.15
N PHE A 123 -3.21 23.71 -0.35
CA PHE A 123 -2.63 24.22 0.91
C PHE A 123 -1.74 25.44 0.66
N HIS A 124 -0.95 25.36 -0.42
CA HIS A 124 -0.32 26.47 -1.10
C HIS A 124 -0.59 26.33 -2.61
N ARG A 125 -0.27 27.34 -3.44
CA ARG A 125 -0.46 27.24 -4.90
C ARG A 125 0.18 25.94 -5.42
N GLU A 126 -0.64 25.09 -6.06
CA GLU A 126 -0.23 23.80 -6.63
C GLU A 126 0.34 22.78 -5.62
N GLN A 127 -0.04 22.91 -4.35
CA GLN A 127 0.41 22.01 -3.28
C GLN A 127 -0.78 21.29 -2.63
N ASP A 128 -0.85 19.98 -2.84
CA ASP A 128 -1.84 19.11 -2.23
C ASP A 128 -1.21 18.28 -1.12
N VAL A 129 -1.80 18.35 0.07
CA VAL A 129 -1.31 17.66 1.27
C VAL A 129 -2.34 16.64 1.74
N ARG A 130 -1.86 15.46 2.11
CA ARG A 130 -2.69 14.43 2.75
C ARG A 130 -2.03 13.91 3.99
N PHE A 131 -2.75 14.02 5.10
CA PHE A 131 -2.41 13.42 6.37
C PHE A 131 -3.20 12.13 6.54
N ARG A 132 -2.55 11.12 7.10
CA ARG A 132 -3.22 9.90 7.51
C ARG A 132 -2.64 9.40 8.82
N ILE A 133 -3.53 9.15 9.77
CA ILE A 133 -3.21 8.51 11.03
C ILE A 133 -3.89 7.15 11.01
N GLY A 134 -3.14 6.10 11.32
CA GLY A 134 -3.67 4.75 11.36
C GLY A 134 -3.19 3.96 12.56
N TYR A 135 -3.89 2.88 12.84
CA TYR A 135 -3.59 1.96 13.92
C TYR A 135 -3.67 0.52 13.40
N GLU A 136 -2.55 -0.20 13.46
CA GLU A 136 -2.52 -1.64 13.16
C GLU A 136 -2.98 -2.42 14.40
N VAL A 137 -4.17 -3.01 14.33
CA VAL A 137 -4.88 -3.59 15.48
C VAL A 137 -4.21 -4.86 16.00
N ILE A 138 -3.56 -5.62 15.12
CA ILE A 138 -2.93 -6.91 15.48
C ILE A 138 -1.62 -6.69 16.22
N THR A 139 -0.76 -5.80 15.71
CA THR A 139 0.52 -5.45 16.33
C THR A 139 0.39 -4.35 17.38
N LYS A 140 -0.76 -3.69 17.44
CA LYS A 140 -1.08 -2.55 18.32
C LYS A 140 -0.18 -1.34 18.09
N VAL A 141 0.23 -1.11 16.84
CA VAL A 141 1.16 -0.05 16.47
C VAL A 141 0.45 1.07 15.71
N PRO A 142 0.41 2.30 16.24
CA PRO A 142 -0.03 3.45 15.46
C PRO A 142 1.06 3.90 14.48
N TYR A 143 0.61 4.47 13.38
CA TYR A 143 1.47 4.99 12.32
C TYR A 143 0.90 6.26 11.71
N LEU A 144 1.80 7.06 11.15
CA LEU A 144 1.52 8.31 10.46
C LEU A 144 2.00 8.20 9.00
N GLN A 145 1.21 8.80 8.12
CA GLN A 145 1.60 9.02 6.73
C GLN A 145 1.34 10.49 6.38
N ILE A 146 2.36 11.13 5.82
CA ILE A 146 2.26 12.46 5.21
C ILE A 146 2.57 12.27 3.73
N ARG A 147 1.68 12.78 2.87
CA ARG A 147 1.90 12.85 1.44
C ARG A 147 1.76 14.29 0.99
N GLU A 148 2.70 14.74 0.19
CA GLU A 148 2.66 16.02 -0.48
C GLU A 148 3.04 15.80 -1.94
N ASN A 149 2.13 16.18 -2.85
CA ASN A 149 2.32 16.02 -4.29
C ASN A 149 2.80 14.58 -4.65
N ASN A 150 4.08 14.46 -4.99
CA ASN A 150 4.72 13.23 -5.46
C ASN A 150 5.52 12.48 -4.38
N TRP A 151 5.71 13.03 -3.18
CA TRP A 151 6.44 12.31 -2.13
C TRP A 151 5.53 11.89 -0.97
N THR A 152 5.88 10.79 -0.31
CA THR A 152 5.16 10.25 0.84
C THR A 152 6.15 9.78 1.88
N LEU A 153 6.00 10.25 3.12
CA LEU A 153 6.68 9.74 4.30
C LEU A 153 5.72 8.86 5.11
N ASN A 154 6.18 7.70 5.50
CA ASN A 154 5.52 6.80 6.44
C ASN A 154 6.41 6.63 7.66
N ALA A 155 5.83 6.68 8.85
CA ALA A 155 6.52 6.39 10.11
C ALA A 155 5.58 5.67 11.09
N ASP A 156 6.12 4.79 11.92
CA ASP A 156 5.39 4.12 12.99
C ASP A 156 6.05 4.32 14.37
N MET A 157 5.31 4.03 15.44
CA MET A 157 5.81 4.17 16.81
C MET A 157 6.93 3.18 17.18
N ASN A 158 7.20 2.17 16.34
CA ASN A 158 8.33 1.26 16.53
C ASN A 158 9.61 1.80 15.87
N GLY A 159 9.61 3.03 15.36
CA GLY A 159 10.75 3.66 14.72
C GLY A 159 10.97 3.23 13.27
N LYS A 160 10.04 2.47 12.66
CA LYS A 160 10.14 2.15 11.24
C LYS A 160 9.66 3.33 10.42
N TRP A 161 10.41 3.66 9.38
CA TRP A 161 10.02 4.69 8.43
C TRP A 161 10.45 4.34 7.01
N ASN A 162 9.73 4.92 6.06
CA ASN A 162 10.10 4.92 4.65
C ASN A 162 9.62 6.19 3.94
N VAL A 163 10.34 6.54 2.89
CA VAL A 163 10.01 7.61 1.95
C VAL A 163 9.79 6.99 0.58
N LYS A 164 8.75 7.46 -0.11
CA LYS A 164 8.40 7.11 -1.48
C LYS A 164 8.34 8.39 -2.30
N PHE A 165 8.93 8.39 -3.48
CA PHE A 165 8.81 9.44 -4.49
C PHE A 165 8.19 8.85 -5.74
N ASP A 166 7.04 9.35 -6.16
CA ASP A 166 6.34 8.99 -7.40
C ASP A 166 6.97 9.73 -8.58
N LEU A 167 7.29 8.98 -9.63
CA LEU A 167 7.91 9.45 -10.88
C LEU A 167 6.85 9.64 -11.96
#